data_AF-A0A090RFQ0-F1
#
_entry.id   AF-A0A090RFQ0-F1
#
_cell.length_a   1.000
_cell.length_b   1.000
_cell.length_c   1.000
_cell.angle_alpha   90.00
_cell.angle_beta   90.00
_cell.angle_gamma   90.00
#
_symmetry.space_group_name_H-M   'P 1'
#
loop_
_entity.id
_entity.type
_entity.pdbx_description
1 polymer ?
#
loop_
_entity_poly.entity_id
_entity_poly.type
_entity_poly.pdbx_seq_one_letter_code
_entity_poly.pdbx_strand_id
1 'polypeptide(L)'
;MAGKPVDIAITALACPSEKGQMVATEYQGNRTLTLETVYDSPSTGSQRIQLAKPNSTEWQSHQLSVHFEAGKASAQLRYLDAGTARLTLKDEQCTTSDCAVIPVAQRMYARALADWQGLTGSQTIKARPYTFALCDADNLGSGQQEKSIQAATGTANNGNAFVAAGERFATRVKPVIWTESDAGKDNIAPNGDATKLVDTRHLCERMETTNFYHAQAPAAKVQLTIPAGDNAKPHSPNVAGARPGVLTRSPLTHEEIATQPFYASWSEVGSIQLRAGVQGTYLGMKVNIAIALSGGFTRSSWLWCRVKVA
;
A
#
# COMPACT_ATOMS: atom_id res chain seq x y z
N MET A 1 -2.58 -1.80 5.82
CA MET A 1 -1.58 -1.53 4.76
C MET A 1 -1.31 -2.82 4.02
N ALA A 2 -1.20 -2.78 2.69
CA ALA A 2 -0.99 -3.97 1.88
C ALA A 2 0.30 -4.72 2.30
N GLY A 3 0.23 -6.04 2.40
CA GLY A 3 1.32 -6.95 2.77
C GLY A 3 1.70 -7.00 4.25
N LYS A 4 1.27 -6.04 5.07
CA LYS A 4 1.59 -6.03 6.50
C LYS A 4 0.64 -6.93 7.32
N PRO A 5 1.17 -7.89 8.08
CA PRO A 5 0.40 -8.66 9.05
C PRO A 5 -0.24 -7.77 10.12
N VAL A 6 -1.46 -8.14 10.53
CA VAL A 6 -2.19 -7.54 11.65
C VAL A 6 -2.77 -8.66 12.49
N ASP A 7 -2.52 -8.62 13.80
CA ASP A 7 -3.14 -9.56 14.73
C ASP A 7 -4.64 -9.28 14.84
N ILE A 8 -5.45 -10.33 14.73
CA ILE A 8 -6.91 -10.26 14.82
C ILE A 8 -7.43 -11.26 15.85
N ALA A 9 -8.55 -10.90 16.48
CA ALA A 9 -9.33 -11.80 17.30
C ALA A 9 -10.55 -12.28 16.50
N ILE A 10 -10.77 -13.59 16.45
CA ILE A 10 -11.95 -14.22 15.87
C ILE A 10 -12.86 -14.60 17.03
N THR A 11 -14.09 -14.09 17.03
CA THR A 11 -15.06 -14.35 18.11
C THR A 11 -16.29 -15.04 17.54
N ALA A 12 -16.60 -16.22 18.06
CA ALA A 12 -17.87 -16.90 17.81
C ALA A 12 -18.95 -16.25 18.67
N LEU A 13 -20.01 -15.77 18.02
CA LEU A 13 -21.16 -15.16 18.69
C LEU A 13 -22.29 -16.18 18.78
N ALA A 14 -22.98 -16.19 19.92
CA ALA A 14 -24.19 -16.95 20.12
C ALA A 14 -25.35 -16.30 19.34
N CYS A 15 -26.38 -17.10 19.04
CA CYS A 15 -27.59 -16.57 18.41
C CYS A 15 -28.16 -15.38 19.23
N PRO A 16 -28.65 -14.32 18.58
CA PRO A 16 -29.20 -13.17 19.27
C PRO A 16 -30.30 -13.60 20.25
N SER A 17 -30.19 -13.12 21.49
CA SER A 17 -31.28 -13.18 22.48
C SER A 17 -31.85 -11.78 22.70
N GLU A 18 -32.92 -11.65 23.49
CA GLU A 18 -33.43 -10.34 23.91
C GLU A 18 -32.36 -9.46 24.58
N LYS A 19 -31.26 -10.05 25.08
CA LYS A 19 -30.13 -9.36 25.72
C LYS A 19 -29.03 -8.91 24.74
N GLY A 20 -29.21 -9.10 23.43
CA GLY A 20 -28.23 -8.75 22.40
C GLY A 20 -27.28 -9.89 22.02
N GLN A 21 -26.22 -9.56 21.28
CA GLN A 21 -25.19 -10.50 20.85
C GLN A 21 -24.24 -10.83 22.02
N MET A 22 -24.06 -12.11 22.30
CA MET A 22 -23.13 -12.61 23.33
C MET A 22 -22.08 -13.52 22.70
N VAL A 23 -20.93 -13.68 23.35
CA VAL A 23 -19.91 -14.65 22.93
C VAL A 23 -20.40 -16.07 23.22
N ALA A 24 -20.25 -16.97 22.26
CA ALA A 24 -20.55 -18.39 22.43
C ALA A 24 -19.43 -19.09 23.19
N THR A 25 -19.47 -19.04 24.53
CA THR A 25 -18.40 -19.60 25.39
C THR A 25 -18.26 -21.12 25.30
N GLU A 26 -19.28 -21.82 24.82
CA GLU A 26 -19.22 -23.27 24.58
C GLU A 26 -18.59 -23.61 23.22
N TYR A 27 -18.39 -22.64 22.32
CA TYR A 27 -17.70 -22.85 21.06
C TYR A 27 -16.18 -22.95 21.30
N GLN A 28 -15.67 -24.18 21.27
CA GLN A 28 -14.30 -24.51 21.69
C GLN A 28 -13.63 -25.52 20.77
N GLY A 29 -12.33 -25.70 21.00
CA GLY A 29 -11.49 -26.71 20.35
C GLY A 29 -10.94 -26.25 19.00
N ASN A 30 -10.32 -27.19 18.29
CA ASN A 30 -9.79 -26.93 16.95
C ASN A 30 -10.94 -26.88 15.93
N ARG A 31 -11.03 -25.77 15.21
CA ARG A 31 -12.05 -25.52 14.19
C ARG A 31 -11.37 -25.16 12.88
N THR A 32 -11.82 -25.77 11.80
CA THR A 32 -11.35 -25.45 10.45
C THR A 32 -12.34 -24.49 9.82
N LEU A 33 -11.89 -23.26 9.58
CA LEU A 33 -12.69 -22.21 8.97
C LEU A 33 -12.39 -22.17 7.47
N THR A 34 -13.44 -22.13 6.64
CA THR A 34 -13.34 -21.80 5.21
C THR A 34 -13.26 -20.28 5.06
N LEU A 35 -12.33 -19.82 4.21
CA LEU A 35 -12.07 -18.42 3.92
C LEU A 35 -12.57 -18.07 2.53
N GLU A 36 -13.34 -17.00 2.45
CA GLU A 36 -13.80 -16.43 1.19
C GLU A 36 -13.44 -14.94 1.14
N THR A 37 -12.85 -14.50 0.03
CA THR A 37 -12.56 -13.09 -0.23
C THR A 37 -13.52 -12.58 -1.30
N VAL A 38 -14.30 -11.56 -0.96
CA VAL A 38 -15.14 -10.82 -1.91
C VAL A 38 -14.54 -9.44 -2.09
N TYR A 39 -14.35 -9.00 -3.33
CA TYR A 39 -13.78 -7.69 -3.62
C TYR A 39 -14.90 -6.64 -3.71
N ASP A 40 -14.77 -5.54 -2.97
CA ASP A 40 -15.76 -4.46 -2.97
C ASP A 40 -15.30 -3.32 -3.90
N SER A 41 -14.04 -2.87 -3.77
CA SER A 41 -13.46 -1.81 -4.61
C SER A 41 -11.95 -2.01 -4.77
N PRO A 42 -11.48 -2.47 -5.95
CA PRO A 42 -12.25 -2.86 -7.13
C PRO A 42 -13.17 -4.08 -6.91
N SER A 43 -14.15 -4.31 -7.80
CA SER A 43 -15.10 -5.45 -7.70
C SER A 43 -14.50 -6.81 -8.09
N THR A 44 -13.28 -6.79 -8.63
CA THR A 44 -12.49 -7.96 -9.00
C THR A 44 -11.08 -7.80 -8.41
N GLY A 45 -10.34 -8.90 -8.27
CA GLY A 45 -8.98 -8.84 -7.75
C GLY A 45 -8.26 -10.18 -7.89
N SER A 46 -6.93 -10.12 -7.90
CA SER A 46 -6.06 -11.30 -8.06
C SER A 46 -5.54 -11.84 -6.73
N GLN A 47 -5.44 -11.00 -5.70
CA GLN A 47 -4.92 -11.37 -4.38
C GLN A 47 -6.04 -11.66 -3.41
N ARG A 48 -6.05 -12.84 -2.78
CA ARG A 48 -7.01 -13.16 -1.71
C ARG A 48 -6.53 -12.63 -0.37
N ILE A 49 -7.46 -12.35 0.55
CA ILE A 49 -7.11 -12.10 1.96
C ILE A 49 -6.57 -13.41 2.54
N GLN A 50 -5.48 -13.30 3.29
CA GLN A 50 -4.79 -14.43 3.87
C GLN A 50 -4.80 -14.36 5.39
N LEU A 51 -4.96 -15.51 6.03
CA LEU A 51 -4.79 -15.66 7.45
C LEU A 51 -3.65 -16.63 7.77
N ALA A 52 -3.01 -16.44 8.91
CA ALA A 52 -2.05 -17.36 9.49
C ALA A 52 -2.33 -17.56 10.97
N LYS A 53 -1.86 -18.68 11.53
CA LYS A 53 -1.79 -18.83 13.00
C LYS A 53 -0.83 -17.79 13.57
N PRO A 54 -0.99 -17.36 14.83
CA PRO A 54 -0.03 -16.48 15.48
C PRO A 54 1.40 -17.02 15.36
N ASN A 55 2.35 -16.16 14.99
CA ASN A 55 3.77 -16.49 14.79
C ASN A 55 4.07 -17.53 13.69
N SER A 56 3.13 -17.79 12.78
CA SER A 56 3.36 -18.68 11.64
C SER A 56 3.69 -17.90 10.37
N THR A 57 4.58 -18.46 9.55
CA THR A 57 4.86 -17.96 8.20
C THR A 57 3.99 -18.63 7.14
N GLU A 58 3.11 -19.55 7.53
CA GLU A 58 2.21 -20.28 6.63
C GLU A 58 0.89 -19.54 6.45
N TRP A 59 0.80 -18.78 5.35
CA TRP A 59 -0.37 -17.99 5.02
C TRP A 59 -1.36 -18.79 4.17
N GLN A 60 -2.61 -18.82 4.61
CA GLN A 60 -3.70 -19.57 3.98
C GLN A 60 -4.77 -18.61 3.45
N SER A 61 -5.34 -18.91 2.28
CA SER A 61 -6.41 -18.11 1.66
C SER A 61 -7.70 -18.89 1.38
N HIS A 62 -7.77 -20.16 1.81
CA HIS A 62 -8.91 -21.05 1.54
C HIS A 62 -9.44 -21.68 2.82
N GLN A 63 -8.55 -22.22 3.67
CA GLN A 63 -8.93 -22.80 4.95
C GLN A 63 -7.89 -22.49 6.01
N LEU A 64 -8.35 -22.29 7.25
CA LEU A 64 -7.47 -22.11 8.41
C LEU A 64 -8.01 -22.90 9.59
N SER A 65 -7.19 -23.78 10.16
CA SER A 65 -7.51 -24.43 11.44
C SER A 65 -6.99 -23.58 12.60
N VAL A 66 -7.87 -23.16 13.50
CA VAL A 66 -7.55 -22.37 14.71
C VAL A 66 -8.13 -23.01 15.95
N HIS A 67 -7.50 -22.78 17.11
CA HIS A 67 -7.99 -23.23 18.40
C HIS A 67 -8.88 -22.15 19.03
N PHE A 68 -10.12 -22.51 19.37
CA PHE A 68 -11.05 -21.66 20.09
C PHE A 68 -11.07 -22.01 21.58
N GLU A 69 -10.93 -20.98 22.42
CA GLU A 69 -11.11 -21.04 23.86
C GLU A 69 -12.23 -20.08 24.25
N ALA A 70 -13.27 -20.60 24.90
CA ALA A 70 -14.44 -19.82 25.29
C ALA A 70 -15.00 -18.90 24.17
N GLY A 71 -15.10 -19.43 22.94
CA GLY A 71 -15.62 -18.70 21.78
C GLY A 71 -14.64 -17.72 21.14
N LYS A 72 -13.36 -17.70 21.55
CA LYS A 72 -12.35 -16.77 21.01
C LYS A 72 -11.15 -17.53 20.45
N ALA A 73 -10.64 -17.05 19.32
CA ALA A 73 -9.39 -17.51 18.72
C ALA A 73 -8.56 -16.29 18.26
N SER A 74 -7.25 -16.49 18.10
CA SER A 74 -6.34 -15.48 17.57
C SER A 74 -5.76 -15.93 16.23
N ALA A 75 -5.56 -14.99 15.32
CA ALA A 75 -4.92 -15.21 14.02
C ALA A 75 -4.18 -13.94 13.57
N GLN A 76 -3.39 -14.05 12.52
CA GLN A 76 -2.84 -12.90 11.81
C GLN A 76 -3.52 -12.78 10.46
N LEU A 77 -3.80 -11.55 10.03
CA LEU A 77 -4.40 -11.23 8.76
C LEU A 77 -3.42 -10.42 7.91
N ARG A 78 -3.34 -10.73 6.61
CA ARG A 78 -2.72 -9.84 5.62
C ARG A 78 -3.51 -9.83 4.33
N TYR A 79 -3.37 -8.74 3.59
CA TYR A 79 -3.92 -8.59 2.25
C TYR A 79 -2.84 -8.01 1.35
N LEU A 80 -2.49 -8.68 0.25
CA LEU A 80 -1.34 -8.34 -0.59
C LEU A 80 -1.66 -7.30 -1.66
N ASP A 81 -2.80 -6.63 -1.56
CA ASP A 81 -3.22 -5.61 -2.52
C ASP A 81 -3.85 -4.40 -1.83
N ALA A 82 -4.21 -3.38 -2.62
CA ALA A 82 -4.90 -2.18 -2.18
C ALA A 82 -6.39 -2.23 -2.52
N GLY A 83 -7.19 -1.42 -1.83
CA GLY A 83 -8.62 -1.33 -2.01
C GLY A 83 -9.42 -1.82 -0.81
N THR A 84 -10.67 -2.16 -1.05
CA THR A 84 -11.60 -2.70 -0.06
C THR A 84 -12.03 -4.09 -0.47
N ALA A 85 -11.84 -5.06 0.43
CA ALA A 85 -12.27 -6.44 0.25
C ALA A 85 -12.86 -6.97 1.55
N ARG A 86 -13.80 -7.89 1.45
CA ARG A 86 -14.47 -8.53 2.58
C ARG A 86 -13.93 -9.94 2.76
N LEU A 87 -13.47 -10.23 3.97
CA LEU A 87 -13.16 -11.59 4.40
C LEU A 87 -14.41 -12.18 5.03
N THR A 88 -14.84 -13.33 4.53
CA THR A 88 -15.88 -14.15 5.16
C THR A 88 -15.25 -15.44 5.67
N LEU A 89 -15.50 -15.75 6.94
CA LEU A 89 -15.13 -16.99 7.59
C LEU A 89 -16.37 -17.85 7.79
N LYS A 90 -16.28 -19.13 7.46
CA LYS A 90 -17.37 -20.11 7.63
C LYS A 90 -16.87 -21.32 8.39
N ASP A 91 -17.57 -21.72 9.44
CA ASP A 91 -17.47 -23.07 10.01
C ASP A 91 -18.69 -23.87 9.56
N GLU A 92 -18.49 -24.65 8.49
CA GLU A 92 -19.53 -25.49 7.87
C GLU A 92 -19.88 -26.72 8.73
N GLN A 93 -19.02 -27.09 9.69
CA GLN A 93 -19.25 -28.22 10.60
C GLN A 93 -20.07 -27.80 11.83
N CYS A 94 -20.27 -26.50 12.02
CA CYS A 94 -21.07 -25.93 13.09
C CYS A 94 -22.54 -25.83 12.65
N THR A 95 -23.28 -26.94 12.73
CA THR A 95 -24.71 -27.02 12.37
C THR A 95 -25.64 -27.06 13.60
N THR A 96 -26.96 -27.06 13.40
CA THR A 96 -27.97 -27.00 14.47
C THR A 96 -27.93 -28.15 15.48
N SER A 97 -27.43 -29.32 15.08
CA SER A 97 -27.28 -30.49 15.96
C SER A 97 -26.03 -30.43 16.83
N ASP A 98 -24.94 -29.84 16.31
CA ASP A 98 -23.59 -30.05 16.83
C ASP A 98 -22.82 -28.76 17.15
N CYS A 99 -23.44 -27.59 16.96
CA CYS A 99 -22.80 -26.33 17.25
C CYS A 99 -23.18 -25.71 18.60
N ALA A 100 -22.13 -25.49 19.39
CA ALA A 100 -22.17 -24.88 20.72
C ALA A 100 -22.44 -23.35 20.72
N VAL A 101 -22.87 -22.78 19.60
CA VAL A 101 -23.33 -21.37 19.51
C VAL A 101 -24.83 -21.21 19.78
N ILE A 102 -25.57 -22.31 19.87
CA ILE A 102 -26.99 -22.33 20.20
C ILE A 102 -27.14 -22.68 21.68
N PRO A 103 -27.58 -21.74 22.55
CA PRO A 103 -27.83 -22.02 23.95
C PRO A 103 -28.79 -23.21 24.09
N VAL A 104 -28.53 -24.13 25.03
CA VAL A 104 -29.36 -25.33 25.25
C VAL A 104 -30.85 -24.98 25.42
N ALA A 105 -31.16 -23.90 26.14
CA ALA A 105 -32.52 -23.41 26.34
C ALA A 105 -33.22 -22.96 25.04
N GLN A 106 -32.46 -22.57 24.01
CA GLN A 106 -32.98 -22.11 22.72
C GLN A 106 -32.99 -23.20 21.65
N ARG A 107 -32.39 -24.38 21.90
CA ARG A 107 -32.45 -25.52 20.98
C ARG A 107 -33.87 -25.98 20.68
N MET A 108 -34.83 -25.74 21.58
CA MET A 108 -36.25 -26.01 21.33
C MET A 108 -36.87 -25.09 20.25
N TYR A 109 -36.29 -23.91 19.99
CA TYR A 109 -36.68 -23.01 18.90
C TYR A 109 -35.92 -23.30 17.59
N ALA A 110 -35.16 -24.40 17.51
CA ALA A 110 -34.35 -24.78 16.35
C ALA A 110 -35.13 -24.90 15.02
N ARG A 111 -36.47 -24.92 15.02
CA ARG A 111 -37.27 -24.77 13.80
C ARG A 111 -36.96 -23.47 13.06
N ALA A 112 -36.61 -22.39 13.76
CA ALA A 112 -36.19 -21.12 13.17
C ALA A 112 -34.78 -21.16 12.58
N LEU A 113 -34.02 -22.23 12.82
CA LEU A 113 -32.65 -22.45 12.33
C LEU A 113 -32.58 -23.62 11.32
N ALA A 114 -33.72 -24.11 10.82
CA ALA A 114 -33.79 -25.29 9.94
C ALA A 114 -32.93 -25.15 8.68
N ASP A 115 -32.74 -23.93 8.17
CA ASP A 115 -31.94 -23.62 6.97
C ASP A 115 -30.54 -23.07 7.31
N TRP A 116 -30.10 -23.15 8.57
CA TRP A 116 -28.80 -22.62 8.98
C TRP A 116 -27.66 -23.54 8.52
N GLN A 117 -26.82 -23.05 7.61
CA GLN A 117 -25.77 -23.83 6.94
C GLN A 117 -24.38 -23.76 7.60
N GLY A 118 -24.27 -23.11 8.77
CA GLY A 118 -22.98 -22.97 9.46
C GLY A 118 -22.77 -21.59 10.06
N LEU A 119 -21.85 -21.51 11.03
CA LEU A 119 -21.45 -20.23 11.61
C LEU A 119 -20.66 -19.44 10.57
N THR A 120 -21.17 -18.25 10.24
CA THR A 120 -20.54 -17.35 9.27
C THR A 120 -20.29 -15.99 9.91
N GLY A 121 -19.13 -15.41 9.65
CA GLY A 121 -18.79 -14.04 10.03
C GLY A 121 -18.04 -13.35 8.91
N SER A 122 -18.31 -12.06 8.71
CA SER A 122 -17.66 -11.27 7.68
C SER A 122 -17.08 -9.97 8.23
N GLN A 123 -15.92 -9.58 7.73
CA GLN A 123 -15.27 -8.32 8.06
C GLN A 123 -14.75 -7.64 6.80
N THR A 124 -15.04 -6.35 6.65
CA THR A 124 -14.45 -5.53 5.60
C THR A 124 -13.04 -5.11 5.99
N ILE A 125 -12.11 -5.35 5.07
CA ILE A 125 -10.69 -4.99 5.14
C ILE A 125 -10.43 -3.87 4.14
N LYS A 126 -9.78 -2.81 4.63
CA LYS A 126 -9.33 -1.68 3.82
C LYS A 126 -7.81 -1.66 3.82
N ALA A 127 -7.20 -1.67 2.64
CA ALA A 127 -5.76 -1.62 2.49
C ALA A 127 -5.34 -0.51 1.54
N ARG A 128 -4.32 0.24 1.93
CA ARG A 128 -3.57 1.15 1.07
C ARG A 128 -2.25 0.51 0.64
N PRO A 129 -1.63 0.94 -0.47
CA PRO A 129 -0.23 0.64 -0.74
C PRO A 129 0.67 1.03 0.43
N TYR A 130 1.82 0.36 0.55
CA TYR A 130 2.84 0.75 1.54
C TYR A 130 3.41 2.12 1.21
N THR A 131 3.97 2.25 0.00
CA THR A 131 4.57 3.45 -0.58
C THR A 131 4.57 3.31 -2.11
N PHE A 132 5.16 4.26 -2.81
CA PHE A 132 5.35 4.25 -4.25
C PHE A 132 6.82 4.09 -4.64
N ALA A 133 7.20 3.05 -5.35
CA ALA A 133 8.54 2.97 -5.94
C ALA A 133 8.67 3.94 -7.12
N LEU A 134 9.76 4.71 -7.14
CA LEU A 134 10.18 5.52 -8.29
C LEU A 134 11.13 4.69 -9.15
N CYS A 135 10.64 4.30 -10.33
CA CYS A 135 11.32 3.36 -11.22
C CYS A 135 11.64 4.00 -12.56
N ASP A 136 12.57 3.36 -13.27
CA ASP A 136 12.90 3.73 -14.64
C ASP A 136 11.65 3.67 -15.52
N ALA A 137 11.50 4.66 -16.39
CA ALA A 137 10.36 4.79 -17.30
C ALA A 137 10.51 3.94 -18.57
N ASP A 138 11.64 3.25 -18.72
CA ASP A 138 11.95 2.43 -19.88
C ASP A 138 10.85 1.37 -20.11
N ASN A 139 10.48 1.19 -21.39
CA ASN A 139 9.47 0.27 -21.90
C ASN A 139 7.99 0.68 -21.76
N LEU A 140 7.66 1.94 -21.42
CA LEU A 140 6.27 2.47 -21.48
C LEU A 140 5.98 3.29 -22.76
N GLY A 141 6.51 2.86 -23.92
CA GLY A 141 5.99 3.24 -25.23
C GLY A 141 6.59 4.48 -25.93
N SER A 142 7.64 5.12 -25.40
CA SER A 142 8.26 6.30 -26.06
C SER A 142 9.29 5.95 -27.14
N GLY A 143 9.76 4.71 -27.22
CA GLY A 143 10.83 4.30 -28.14
C GLY A 143 12.19 4.98 -27.90
N GLN A 144 12.30 5.83 -26.87
CA GLN A 144 13.52 6.51 -26.45
C GLN A 144 13.96 5.89 -25.12
N GLN A 145 15.26 5.60 -25.00
CA GLN A 145 15.85 5.19 -23.73
C GLN A 145 15.82 6.38 -22.77
N GLU A 146 14.97 6.31 -21.76
CA GLU A 146 14.88 7.33 -20.73
C GLU A 146 16.07 7.16 -19.79
N LYS A 147 16.47 8.24 -19.11
CA LYS A 147 17.57 8.12 -18.15
C LYS A 147 17.08 7.38 -16.91
N SER A 148 17.90 6.44 -16.43
CA SER A 148 17.59 5.69 -15.22
C SER A 148 17.53 6.61 -14.00
N ILE A 149 16.34 6.75 -13.42
CA ILE A 149 16.14 7.49 -12.17
C ILE A 149 16.77 6.72 -11.00
N GLN A 150 16.87 5.40 -11.11
CA GLN A 150 17.50 4.54 -10.11
C GLN A 150 19.03 4.71 -10.09
N ALA A 151 19.64 5.07 -11.21
CA ALA A 151 21.07 5.38 -11.33
C ALA A 151 21.44 6.83 -10.91
N ALA A 152 20.45 7.68 -10.61
CA ALA A 152 20.61 9.11 -10.33
C ALA A 152 21.17 9.38 -8.92
N THR A 153 22.44 9.01 -8.68
CA THR A 153 23.10 9.10 -7.36
C THR A 153 23.78 10.43 -7.06
N GLY A 154 23.79 11.36 -8.03
CA GLY A 154 24.46 12.65 -7.89
C GLY A 154 24.00 13.46 -6.68
N THR A 155 24.97 14.14 -6.06
CA THR A 155 24.81 15.15 -5.02
C THR A 155 25.47 16.45 -5.49
N ALA A 156 25.43 17.49 -4.67
CA ALA A 156 26.18 18.72 -4.93
C ALA A 156 27.71 18.50 -4.98
N ASN A 157 28.22 17.37 -4.45
CA ASN A 157 29.66 17.13 -4.27
C ASN A 157 30.21 15.97 -5.12
N ASN A 158 29.39 14.97 -5.47
CA ASN A 158 29.83 13.74 -6.15
C ASN A 158 28.65 12.97 -6.80
N GLY A 159 28.95 11.88 -7.51
CA GLY A 159 27.94 10.97 -8.07
C GLY A 159 27.49 11.32 -9.49
N ASN A 160 26.57 10.53 -10.03
CA ASN A 160 26.19 10.63 -11.44
C ASN A 160 25.19 11.77 -11.69
N ALA A 161 25.44 12.54 -12.75
CA ALA A 161 24.46 13.46 -13.29
C ALA A 161 23.23 12.70 -13.82
N PHE A 162 22.06 13.32 -13.72
CA PHE A 162 20.81 12.73 -14.23
C PHE A 162 20.47 13.34 -15.59
N VAL A 163 19.65 14.39 -15.65
CA VAL A 163 19.34 15.16 -16.86
C VAL A 163 19.85 16.60 -16.76
N ALA A 164 19.94 17.37 -17.85
CA ALA A 164 20.25 18.79 -17.69
C ALA A 164 19.06 19.56 -17.09
N ALA A 165 19.34 20.70 -16.45
CA ALA A 165 18.31 21.61 -15.98
C ALA A 165 17.42 22.08 -17.13
N GLY A 166 16.11 22.05 -16.92
CA GLY A 166 15.07 22.33 -17.91
C GLY A 166 14.74 21.17 -18.83
N GLU A 167 15.58 20.13 -18.91
CA GLU A 167 15.26 18.94 -19.69
C GLU A 167 14.16 18.12 -19.00
N ARG A 168 13.32 17.52 -19.84
CA ARG A 168 12.28 16.60 -19.40
C ARG A 168 12.92 15.28 -19.01
N PHE A 169 12.46 14.72 -17.90
CA PHE A 169 12.72 13.35 -17.50
C PHE A 169 11.41 12.62 -17.22
N ALA A 170 11.46 11.30 -17.26
CA ALA A 170 10.33 10.44 -16.98
C ALA A 170 10.63 9.48 -15.81
N THR A 171 9.61 9.14 -15.04
CA THR A 171 9.70 8.06 -14.03
C THR A 171 8.37 7.32 -13.92
N ARG A 172 8.43 6.01 -13.74
CA ARG A 172 7.26 5.20 -13.42
C ARG A 172 7.07 5.18 -11.91
N VAL A 173 5.85 5.45 -11.47
CA VAL A 173 5.45 5.34 -10.07
C VAL A 173 4.71 4.03 -9.88
N LYS A 174 5.27 3.12 -9.08
CA LYS A 174 4.69 1.79 -8.82
C LYS A 174 4.23 1.68 -7.36
N PRO A 175 2.94 1.49 -7.04
CA PRO A 175 2.48 1.25 -5.68
C PRO A 175 2.92 -0.15 -5.25
N VAL A 176 3.61 -0.25 -4.11
CA VAL A 176 4.21 -1.50 -3.64
C VAL A 176 3.62 -1.97 -2.31
N ILE A 177 3.72 -3.28 -2.04
CA ILE A 177 3.31 -3.86 -0.75
C ILE A 177 4.28 -3.51 0.37
N TRP A 178 3.97 -3.85 1.62
CA TRP A 178 4.88 -3.91 2.76
C TRP A 178 5.51 -5.32 2.89
N THR A 179 6.70 -5.46 3.48
CA THR A 179 7.34 -6.74 3.81
C THR A 179 8.07 -6.66 5.13
N GLU A 180 8.37 -7.81 5.74
CA GLU A 180 9.11 -7.91 7.00
C GLU A 180 10.46 -7.17 7.00
N SER A 181 11.14 -7.07 5.86
CA SER A 181 12.40 -6.31 5.75
C SER A 181 12.24 -4.80 5.97
N ASP A 182 11.02 -4.27 6.06
CA ASP A 182 10.73 -2.88 6.41
C ASP A 182 10.43 -2.68 7.90
N ALA A 183 10.19 -3.76 8.65
CA ALA A 183 9.95 -3.67 10.08
C ALA A 183 11.20 -3.13 10.79
N GLY A 184 11.02 -2.15 11.67
CA GLY A 184 12.09 -1.66 12.54
C GLY A 184 13.21 -0.88 11.84
N LYS A 185 13.07 -0.54 10.55
CA LYS A 185 13.93 0.47 9.93
C LYS A 185 13.74 1.80 10.67
N ASP A 186 14.80 2.60 10.80
CA ASP A 186 14.82 3.89 11.54
C ASP A 186 13.76 4.92 11.08
N ASN A 187 13.06 4.64 9.99
CA ASN A 187 12.01 5.46 9.39
C ASN A 187 10.63 4.77 9.32
N ILE A 188 10.46 3.54 9.79
CA ILE A 188 9.18 2.78 9.76
C ILE A 188 8.87 2.26 11.17
N ALA A 189 7.75 2.70 11.74
CA ALA A 189 7.29 2.21 13.03
C ALA A 189 6.80 0.75 12.95
N PRO A 190 6.72 0.00 14.06
CA PRO A 190 6.21 -1.37 14.09
C PRO A 190 4.78 -1.51 13.54
N ASN A 191 3.97 -0.45 13.61
CA ASN A 191 2.64 -0.42 13.02
C ASN A 191 2.67 -0.30 11.48
N GLY A 192 3.83 -0.07 10.87
CA GLY A 192 4.07 0.02 9.43
C GLY A 192 3.94 1.44 8.86
N ASP A 193 3.59 2.40 9.71
CA ASP A 193 3.57 3.79 9.31
C ASP A 193 4.99 4.35 9.26
N ALA A 194 5.24 5.15 8.23
CA ALA A 194 6.49 5.85 8.07
C ALA A 194 6.62 6.96 9.11
N THR A 195 7.66 6.91 9.94
CA THR A 195 8.06 8.00 10.86
C THR A 195 8.90 9.06 10.14
N LYS A 196 9.52 8.68 9.01
CA LYS A 196 10.25 9.56 8.08
C LYS A 196 10.01 9.08 6.64
N LEU A 197 10.50 9.83 5.66
CA LEU A 197 10.38 9.48 4.24
C LEU A 197 10.98 8.09 3.93
N VAL A 198 10.38 7.37 2.98
CA VAL A 198 10.79 6.01 2.61
C VAL A 198 11.69 6.03 1.39
N ASP A 199 12.93 5.56 1.51
CA ASP A 199 13.84 5.40 0.37
C ASP A 199 13.36 4.29 -0.57
N THR A 200 13.19 4.62 -1.85
CA THR A 200 12.54 3.74 -2.81
C THR A 200 13.45 3.14 -3.87
N ARG A 201 14.76 3.43 -3.83
CA ARG A 201 15.73 3.01 -4.87
C ARG A 201 15.77 1.49 -5.13
N HIS A 202 15.40 0.71 -4.12
CA HIS A 202 15.41 -0.76 -4.17
C HIS A 202 14.01 -1.39 -4.27
N LEU A 203 12.96 -0.57 -4.42
CA LEU A 203 11.57 -1.04 -4.38
C LEU A 203 10.99 -1.36 -5.76
N CYS A 204 11.75 -1.14 -6.84
CA CYS A 204 11.27 -1.36 -8.21
C CYS A 204 11.08 -2.82 -8.61
N GLU A 205 11.70 -3.76 -7.89
CA GLU A 205 11.52 -5.21 -8.08
C GLU A 205 10.42 -5.77 -7.17
N ARG A 206 9.90 -4.94 -6.26
CA ARG A 206 8.94 -5.36 -5.25
C ARG A 206 7.58 -5.68 -5.84
N MET A 207 6.85 -6.61 -5.24
CA MET A 207 5.46 -6.86 -5.62
C MET A 207 4.62 -5.59 -5.51
N GLU A 208 3.81 -5.35 -6.54
CA GLU A 208 2.92 -4.19 -6.63
C GLU A 208 1.53 -4.50 -6.09
N THR A 209 0.79 -3.46 -5.72
CA THR A 209 -0.64 -3.56 -5.41
C THR A 209 -1.46 -3.29 -6.67
N THR A 210 -1.68 -4.32 -7.49
CA THR A 210 -2.31 -4.18 -8.81
C THR A 210 -3.72 -3.59 -8.75
N ASN A 211 -4.51 -3.91 -7.72
CA ASN A 211 -5.86 -3.36 -7.57
C ASN A 211 -5.86 -1.83 -7.40
N PHE A 212 -4.75 -1.21 -7.00
CA PHE A 212 -4.65 0.25 -6.94
C PHE A 212 -4.91 0.91 -8.31
N TYR A 213 -4.48 0.26 -9.39
CA TYR A 213 -4.61 0.76 -10.75
C TYR A 213 -6.01 0.59 -11.36
N HIS A 214 -6.87 -0.22 -10.75
CA HIS A 214 -8.13 -0.61 -11.37
C HIS A 214 -9.13 0.56 -11.40
N ALA A 215 -9.90 0.71 -12.48
CA ALA A 215 -10.85 1.82 -12.64
C ALA A 215 -11.93 1.92 -11.55
N GLN A 216 -12.31 0.77 -10.99
CA GLN A 216 -13.26 0.68 -9.87
C GLN A 216 -12.59 0.71 -8.48
N ALA A 217 -11.29 0.96 -8.41
CA ALA A 217 -10.60 1.18 -7.14
C ALA A 217 -10.98 2.54 -6.54
N PRO A 218 -10.74 2.77 -5.25
CA PRO A 218 -10.93 4.08 -4.64
C PRO A 218 -10.12 5.14 -5.36
N ALA A 219 -10.79 6.21 -5.80
CA ALA A 219 -10.16 7.27 -6.57
C ALA A 219 -9.01 7.94 -5.79
N ALA A 220 -7.86 8.09 -6.45
CA ALA A 220 -6.72 8.82 -5.95
C ALA A 220 -5.95 9.49 -7.08
N LYS A 221 -5.28 10.61 -6.76
CA LYS A 221 -4.30 11.26 -7.63
C LYS A 221 -2.94 11.10 -7.00
N VAL A 222 -1.97 10.66 -7.77
CA VAL A 222 -0.57 10.56 -7.38
C VAL A 222 0.19 11.75 -7.97
N GLN A 223 1.07 12.34 -7.17
CA GLN A 223 1.83 13.50 -7.58
C GLN A 223 3.29 13.35 -7.19
N LEU A 224 4.17 13.77 -8.10
CA LEU A 224 5.56 14.04 -7.78
C LEU A 224 5.68 15.36 -7.03
N THR A 225 6.49 15.45 -6.00
CA THR A 225 6.76 16.71 -5.28
C THR A 225 8.23 16.84 -4.97
N ILE A 226 8.65 18.03 -4.55
CA ILE A 226 9.95 18.25 -3.91
C ILE A 226 9.69 18.79 -2.51
N PRO A 227 10.61 18.55 -1.56
CA PRO A 227 10.60 19.26 -0.29
C PRO A 227 10.47 20.78 -0.48
N ALA A 228 9.70 21.44 0.39
CA ALA A 228 9.58 22.89 0.43
C ALA A 228 9.92 23.40 1.84
N GLY A 229 10.43 24.64 1.93
CA GLY A 229 10.82 25.29 3.18
C GLY A 229 12.34 25.25 3.45
N ASP A 230 12.81 26.08 4.40
CA ASP A 230 14.24 26.41 4.62
C ASP A 230 15.13 25.27 5.15
N ASN A 231 14.54 24.12 5.52
CA ASN A 231 15.26 22.96 6.05
C ASN A 231 15.33 21.78 5.06
N ALA A 232 14.99 22.00 3.79
CA ALA A 232 14.69 20.96 2.82
C ALA A 232 15.80 20.83 1.76
N LYS A 233 16.83 20.02 2.06
CA LYS A 233 17.96 19.75 1.15
C LYS A 233 17.71 18.53 0.24
N PRO A 234 18.26 18.51 -0.99
CA PRO A 234 18.98 19.61 -1.66
C PRO A 234 18.03 20.73 -2.12
N HIS A 235 18.51 21.97 -1.94
CA HIS A 235 17.74 23.21 -1.99
C HIS A 235 17.87 23.90 -3.35
N SER A 236 16.75 24.43 -3.82
CA SER A 236 16.77 25.61 -4.66
C SER A 236 17.22 26.83 -3.83
N PRO A 237 18.03 27.78 -4.37
CA PRO A 237 18.56 28.90 -3.62
C PRO A 237 17.42 29.75 -3.05
N ASN A 238 17.51 30.02 -1.74
CA ASN A 238 16.57 30.86 -1.00
C ASN A 238 17.19 32.22 -0.61
N VAL A 239 18.30 32.60 -1.25
CA VAL A 239 18.93 33.92 -1.04
C VAL A 239 18.16 35.03 -1.75
N ALA A 240 18.14 36.22 -1.15
CA ALA A 240 17.46 37.38 -1.74
C ALA A 240 17.96 37.66 -3.17
N GLY A 241 17.04 37.72 -4.13
CA GLY A 241 17.35 37.93 -5.55
C GLY A 241 17.59 36.65 -6.36
N ALA A 242 17.70 35.48 -5.73
CA ALA A 242 17.73 34.20 -6.45
C ALA A 242 16.32 33.80 -6.92
N ARG A 243 16.26 33.16 -8.09
CA ARG A 243 15.01 32.55 -8.60
C ARG A 243 14.99 31.08 -8.21
N PRO A 244 13.97 30.62 -7.47
CA PRO A 244 13.89 29.22 -7.15
C PRO A 244 13.56 28.39 -8.41
N GLY A 245 14.15 27.21 -8.51
CA GLY A 245 13.81 26.20 -9.48
C GLY A 245 12.35 25.79 -9.38
N VAL A 246 11.78 25.47 -10.53
CA VAL A 246 10.39 25.06 -10.69
C VAL A 246 10.39 23.61 -11.14
N LEU A 247 9.68 22.76 -10.40
CA LEU A 247 9.38 21.39 -10.82
C LEU A 247 8.05 21.41 -11.58
N THR A 248 8.13 21.38 -12.91
CA THR A 248 6.96 21.24 -13.78
C THR A 248 6.55 19.78 -13.82
N ARG A 249 5.28 19.49 -13.53
CA ARG A 249 4.71 18.13 -13.48
C ARG A 249 3.19 18.19 -13.59
N SER A 250 2.58 17.08 -13.99
CA SER A 250 1.14 16.86 -13.87
C SER A 250 0.87 15.72 -12.90
N PRO A 251 -0.11 15.84 -11.98
CA PRO A 251 -0.57 14.68 -11.24
C PRO A 251 -1.20 13.68 -12.20
N LEU A 252 -1.04 12.40 -11.92
CA LEU A 252 -1.72 11.31 -12.63
C LEU A 252 -2.74 10.67 -11.69
N THR A 253 -3.83 10.18 -12.24
CA THR A 253 -4.78 9.35 -11.50
C THR A 253 -4.19 7.98 -11.19
N HIS A 254 -4.76 7.27 -10.22
CA HIS A 254 -4.36 5.91 -9.89
C HIS A 254 -4.42 4.95 -11.09
N GLU A 255 -5.33 5.17 -12.05
CA GLU A 255 -5.43 4.38 -13.29
C GLU A 255 -4.30 4.73 -14.27
N GLU A 256 -4.03 6.02 -14.48
CA GLU A 256 -3.04 6.50 -15.44
C GLU A 256 -1.63 6.00 -15.11
N ILE A 257 -1.26 5.93 -13.83
CA ILE A 257 0.07 5.49 -13.41
C ILE A 257 0.37 4.02 -13.74
N ALA A 258 -0.63 3.22 -14.14
CA ALA A 258 -0.45 1.84 -14.56
C ALA A 258 0.31 1.72 -15.88
N THR A 259 0.10 2.68 -16.79
CA THR A 259 0.60 2.63 -18.16
C THR A 259 1.36 3.88 -18.57
N GLN A 260 1.22 4.99 -17.84
CA GLN A 260 1.84 6.26 -18.16
C GLN A 260 2.97 6.60 -17.19
N PRO A 261 4.15 6.99 -17.69
CA PRO A 261 5.17 7.55 -16.84
C PRO A 261 4.78 8.98 -16.42
N PHE A 262 5.26 9.39 -15.25
CA PHE A 262 5.26 10.79 -14.89
C PHE A 262 6.34 11.53 -15.67
N TYR A 263 5.94 12.52 -16.45
CA TYR A 263 6.86 13.48 -17.03
C TYR A 263 7.05 14.67 -16.10
N ALA A 264 8.30 15.04 -15.88
CA ALA A 264 8.65 16.22 -15.10
C ALA A 264 9.89 16.93 -15.67
N SER A 265 10.06 18.20 -15.31
CA SER A 265 11.31 18.94 -15.58
C SER A 265 11.63 19.83 -14.39
N TRP A 266 12.93 20.01 -14.13
CA TRP A 266 13.43 20.85 -13.06
C TRP A 266 14.28 21.97 -13.63
N SER A 267 13.91 23.22 -13.38
CA SER A 267 14.49 24.38 -14.08
C SER A 267 15.85 24.85 -13.55
N GLU A 268 16.47 24.12 -12.61
CA GLU A 268 17.68 24.58 -11.92
C GLU A 268 18.79 23.51 -11.91
N VAL A 269 20.04 23.95 -11.83
CA VAL A 269 21.21 23.09 -11.70
C VAL A 269 21.35 22.64 -10.25
N GLY A 270 21.79 21.40 -10.03
CA GLY A 270 21.98 20.83 -8.69
C GLY A 270 21.16 19.57 -8.47
N SER A 271 20.98 19.17 -7.22
CA SER A 271 20.24 17.95 -6.88
C SER A 271 18.85 18.32 -6.33
N ILE A 272 17.84 17.46 -6.54
CA ILE A 272 16.49 17.60 -5.93
C ILE A 272 15.94 16.29 -5.38
N GLN A 273 15.56 16.22 -4.10
CA GLN A 273 14.88 15.04 -3.58
C GLN A 273 13.47 14.91 -4.19
N LEU A 274 13.27 13.97 -5.10
CA LEU A 274 11.97 13.72 -5.71
C LEU A 274 11.12 12.87 -4.76
N ARG A 275 9.88 13.29 -4.54
CA ARG A 275 8.91 12.61 -3.68
C ARG A 275 7.72 12.12 -4.49
N ALA A 276 7.22 10.93 -4.20
CA ALA A 276 5.95 10.45 -4.75
C ALA A 276 4.95 10.17 -3.62
N GLY A 277 3.69 10.57 -3.82
CA GLY A 277 2.63 10.34 -2.85
C GLY A 277 1.24 10.61 -3.43
N VAL A 278 0.22 10.18 -2.70
CA VAL A 278 -1.18 10.51 -3.00
C VAL A 278 -1.48 11.95 -2.58
N GLN A 279 -2.24 12.68 -3.39
CA GLN A 279 -2.85 13.95 -2.99
C GLN A 279 -3.96 13.67 -1.97
N GLY A 280 -3.68 13.95 -0.69
CA GLY A 280 -4.61 13.71 0.42
C GLY A 280 -4.47 12.31 1.01
N THR A 281 -5.56 11.54 1.04
CA THR A 281 -5.62 10.21 1.65
C THR A 281 -6.23 9.18 0.71
N TYR A 282 -5.83 7.92 0.84
CA TYR A 282 -6.44 6.78 0.15
C TYR A 282 -7.26 5.97 1.17
N LEU A 283 -8.56 5.81 0.95
CA LEU A 283 -9.48 5.16 1.91
C LEU A 283 -9.43 5.77 3.33
N GLY A 284 -9.22 7.09 3.43
CA GLY A 284 -9.05 7.80 4.71
C GLY A 284 -7.71 7.56 5.40
N MET A 285 -6.78 6.83 4.77
CA MET A 285 -5.44 6.54 5.28
C MET A 285 -4.37 7.33 4.52
N LYS A 286 -3.36 7.83 5.23
CA LYS A 286 -2.17 8.45 4.61
C LYS A 286 -1.28 7.37 4.00
N VAL A 287 -0.88 7.52 2.74
CA VAL A 287 0.13 6.65 2.11
C VAL A 287 1.53 7.15 2.49
N ASN A 288 2.46 6.25 2.80
CA ASN A 288 3.82 6.65 3.16
C ASN A 288 4.46 7.34 1.95
N ILE A 289 5.09 8.51 2.18
CA ILE A 289 5.70 9.28 1.10
C ILE A 289 7.02 8.61 0.71
N ALA A 290 7.12 8.31 -0.57
CA ALA A 290 8.31 7.79 -1.22
C ALA A 290 9.32 8.92 -1.48
N ILE A 291 10.60 8.61 -1.35
CA ILE A 291 11.69 9.44 -1.85
C ILE A 291 12.67 8.66 -2.72
N ALA A 292 13.13 9.33 -3.76
CA ALA A 292 14.40 9.03 -4.40
C ALA A 292 15.25 10.31 -4.41
N LEU A 293 16.53 10.18 -4.04
CA LEU A 293 17.56 11.18 -4.28
C LEU A 293 18.27 10.85 -5.61
N SER A 294 18.94 11.75 -6.33
CA SER A 294 18.55 13.07 -6.84
C SER A 294 19.71 13.60 -7.70
N GLY A 295 19.96 12.91 -8.82
CA GLY A 295 21.16 13.12 -9.64
C GLY A 295 21.32 14.54 -10.16
N GLY A 296 22.58 14.96 -10.29
CA GLY A 296 22.95 16.34 -10.59
C GLY A 296 22.34 16.81 -11.91
N PHE A 297 21.43 17.78 -11.82
CA PHE A 297 20.94 18.52 -12.96
C PHE A 297 22.05 19.43 -13.45
N THR A 298 22.53 19.22 -14.68
CA THR A 298 23.67 19.96 -15.25
C THR A 298 23.20 21.16 -16.07
N ARG A 299 24.11 22.04 -16.49
CA ARG A 299 23.75 23.14 -17.41
C ARG A 299 23.29 22.58 -18.76
N SER A 300 22.18 23.08 -19.31
CA SER A 300 21.72 22.71 -20.66
C SER A 300 22.77 23.08 -21.71
N SER A 301 23.03 22.19 -22.68
CA SER A 301 24.07 22.39 -23.69
C SER A 301 23.69 23.39 -24.79
N TRP A 302 22.51 24.01 -24.74
CA TRP A 302 21.98 24.88 -25.80
C TRP A 302 22.34 26.37 -25.68
N LEU A 303 23.14 26.78 -24.69
CA LEU A 303 23.74 28.13 -24.67
C LEU A 303 25.25 28.08 -24.98
N TRP A 304 25.56 27.90 -26.25
CA TRP A 304 26.81 28.42 -26.82
C TRP A 304 26.50 29.68 -27.64
N CYS A 305 26.22 30.79 -26.95
CA CYS A 305 26.56 32.10 -27.47
C CYS A 305 27.70 32.65 -26.60
N ARG A 306 28.94 32.55 -27.11
CA ARG A 306 30.08 33.28 -26.57
C ARG A 306 29.76 34.78 -26.65
N VAL A 307 29.46 35.40 -25.52
CA VAL A 307 29.75 36.83 -25.37
C VAL A 307 31.21 36.92 -24.94
N LYS A 308 32.07 37.30 -25.90
CA LYS A 308 33.45 37.67 -25.61
C LYS A 308 33.41 39.09 -25.04
N VAL A 309 33.82 39.26 -23.78
CA VAL A 309 34.18 40.58 -23.23
C VAL A 309 35.66 40.49 -22.86
N ALA A 310 36.40 41.49 -23.35
CA ALA A 310 37.86 41.59 -23.53
C ALA A 310 38.42 40.77 -24.72
#